data_AF-A0A351X1Y7-F1
#
_entry.id   AF-A0A351X1Y7-F1
#
_cell.length_a   1.000
_cell.length_b   1.000
_cell.length_c   1.000
_cell.angle_alpha   90.00
_cell.angle_beta   90.00
_cell.angle_gamma   90.00
#
_symmetry.space_group_name_H-M   'P 1'
#
loop_
_entity.id
_entity.type
_entity.pdbx_description
1 polymer ?
#
loop_
_entity_poly.entity_id
_entity_poly.type
_entity_poly.pdbx_seq_one_letter_code
_entity_poly.pdbx_strand_id
1 'polypeptide(L)'
;MVQGQLYTIGQIVEQLQSEFPDLSPSSLRFLEKEGLLATQRTPGGHRLYSDADIARIRLIKRFQSQRYYPLEIIRHMLVKLEQAKDVEAEMAFLESLYSPVTYDPGFVPLTREQIAERTGLSSSDITRLEEMGLLFPSSNGNGHRYYDEDDLKVAEMVANELRLGAQLADFAPYAQAMRALMEEEFKLFYKLAGDKLPSPDRTRQLKDMADLVHTLLRAKLIRKLMAQIERR
;
A
#
# COMPACT_ATOMS: atom_id res chain seq x y z
N MET A 1 -16.44 -34.81 -6.66
CA MET A 1 -16.13 -33.39 -6.88
C MET A 1 -17.37 -32.60 -6.52
N VAL A 2 -17.37 -31.87 -5.41
CA VAL A 2 -18.51 -31.03 -5.03
C VAL A 2 -18.48 -29.83 -5.99
N GLN A 3 -19.47 -29.73 -6.89
CA GLN A 3 -19.69 -28.49 -7.62
C GLN A 3 -20.16 -27.46 -6.58
N GLY A 4 -19.25 -26.58 -6.15
CA GLY A 4 -19.59 -25.44 -5.32
C GLY A 4 -20.62 -24.56 -6.03
N GLN A 5 -21.49 -23.91 -5.26
CA GLN A 5 -22.51 -23.03 -5.81
C GLN A 5 -21.84 -21.88 -6.56
N LEU A 6 -22.34 -21.59 -7.77
CA LEU A 6 -21.85 -20.49 -8.60
C LEU A 6 -22.82 -19.32 -8.55
N TYR A 7 -22.28 -18.12 -8.39
CA TYR A 7 -23.06 -16.89 -8.23
C TYR A 7 -22.79 -15.94 -9.40
N THR A 8 -23.83 -15.23 -9.81
CA THR A 8 -23.71 -14.11 -10.75
C THR A 8 -23.17 -12.88 -10.04
N ILE A 9 -22.67 -11.92 -10.83
CA ILE A 9 -22.16 -10.65 -10.30
C ILE A 9 -23.22 -9.88 -9.48
N GLY A 10 -24.50 -9.94 -9.85
CA GLY A 10 -25.58 -9.27 -9.14
C GLY A 10 -25.82 -9.90 -7.76
N GLN A 11 -25.87 -11.23 -7.70
CA GLN A 11 -26.07 -11.98 -6.46
C GLN A 11 -24.95 -11.72 -5.44
N ILE A 12 -23.70 -11.63 -5.89
CA ILE A 12 -22.56 -11.36 -4.98
C ILE A 12 -22.58 -9.94 -4.47
N VAL A 13 -22.86 -8.97 -5.34
CA VAL A 13 -22.97 -7.57 -4.92
C VAL A 13 -24.06 -7.44 -3.87
N GLU A 14 -25.24 -8.02 -4.11
CA GLU A 14 -26.34 -8.05 -3.14
C GLU A 14 -25.92 -8.72 -1.81
N GLN A 15 -25.24 -9.86 -1.88
CA GLN A 15 -24.79 -10.61 -0.71
C GLN A 15 -23.76 -9.84 0.13
N LEU A 16 -22.85 -9.10 -0.51
CA LEU A 16 -21.72 -8.45 0.16
C LEU A 16 -21.94 -6.95 0.39
N GLN A 17 -23.03 -6.35 -0.10
CA GLN A 17 -23.28 -4.91 0.01
C GLN A 17 -23.34 -4.41 1.46
N SER A 18 -23.86 -5.22 2.37
CA SER A 18 -23.97 -4.88 3.79
C SER A 18 -22.60 -4.81 4.48
N GLU A 19 -21.65 -5.64 4.05
CA GLU A 19 -20.27 -5.64 4.52
C GLU A 19 -19.43 -4.54 3.82
N PHE A 20 -19.68 -4.30 2.53
CA PHE A 20 -18.93 -3.37 1.70
C PHE A 20 -19.88 -2.47 0.88
N PRO A 21 -20.35 -1.34 1.46
CA PRO A 21 -21.34 -0.47 0.82
C PRO A 21 -20.94 0.17 -0.50
N ASP A 22 -19.63 0.23 -0.78
CA ASP A 22 -19.01 0.75 -2.01
C ASP A 22 -18.81 -0.35 -3.07
N LEU A 23 -19.11 -1.60 -2.76
CA LEU A 23 -19.00 -2.70 -3.72
C LEU A 23 -20.05 -2.51 -4.84
N SER A 24 -19.60 -2.70 -6.07
CA SER A 24 -20.41 -2.55 -7.28
C SER A 24 -20.02 -3.56 -8.35
N PRO A 25 -20.89 -3.85 -9.33
CA PRO A 25 -20.53 -4.70 -10.47
C PRO A 25 -19.29 -4.18 -11.23
N SER A 26 -19.13 -2.86 -11.35
CA SER A 26 -17.96 -2.24 -11.99
C SER A 26 -16.68 -2.52 -11.20
N SER A 27 -16.73 -2.42 -9.86
CA SER A 27 -15.58 -2.73 -9.01
C SER A 27 -15.12 -4.19 -9.14
N LEU A 28 -16.05 -5.16 -9.18
CA LEU A 28 -15.70 -6.58 -9.36
C LEU A 28 -15.10 -6.87 -10.74
N ARG A 29 -15.68 -6.28 -11.80
CA ARG A 29 -15.13 -6.38 -13.16
C ARG A 29 -13.72 -5.81 -13.25
N PHE A 30 -13.47 -4.73 -12.53
CA PHE A 30 -12.15 -4.15 -12.47
C PHE A 30 -11.16 -5.04 -11.71
N LEU A 31 -11.52 -5.58 -10.54
CA LEU A 31 -10.65 -6.49 -9.81
C LEU A 31 -10.27 -7.71 -10.66
N GLU A 32 -11.20 -8.23 -11.46
CA GLU A 32 -10.90 -9.28 -12.44
C GLU A 32 -9.98 -8.79 -13.56
N LYS A 33 -10.23 -7.60 -14.14
CA LYS A 33 -9.36 -7.02 -15.18
C LYS A 33 -7.93 -6.80 -14.69
N GLU A 34 -7.81 -6.33 -13.45
CA GLU A 34 -6.54 -6.18 -12.77
C GLU A 34 -5.97 -7.54 -12.37
N GLY A 35 -6.63 -8.68 -12.61
CA GLY A 35 -6.10 -10.01 -12.30
C GLY A 35 -6.07 -10.35 -10.80
N LEU A 36 -6.83 -9.65 -9.98
CA LEU A 36 -7.07 -10.02 -8.59
C LEU A 36 -8.18 -11.06 -8.44
N LEU A 37 -8.99 -11.32 -9.46
CA LEU A 37 -10.02 -12.36 -9.47
C LEU A 37 -9.92 -13.21 -10.74
N ALA A 38 -10.27 -14.49 -10.66
CA ALA A 38 -10.26 -15.41 -11.79
C ALA A 38 -11.64 -16.10 -11.91
N THR A 39 -12.57 -15.46 -12.62
CA THR A 39 -13.95 -15.95 -12.68
C THR A 39 -14.15 -16.99 -13.77
N GLN A 40 -15.08 -17.92 -13.53
CA GLN A 40 -15.57 -18.82 -14.57
C GLN A 40 -16.57 -18.10 -15.46
N ARG A 41 -16.75 -18.57 -16.69
CA ARG A 41 -17.77 -18.01 -17.61
C ARG A 41 -18.79 -19.06 -18.01
N THR A 42 -20.05 -18.63 -18.07
CA THR A 42 -21.11 -19.39 -18.76
C THR A 42 -20.82 -19.48 -20.26
N PRO A 43 -21.44 -20.44 -20.99
CA PRO A 43 -21.40 -20.47 -22.45
C PRO A 43 -21.90 -19.15 -23.09
N GLY A 44 -22.80 -18.43 -22.43
CA GLY A 44 -23.28 -17.10 -22.85
C GLY A 44 -22.36 -15.93 -22.46
N GLY A 45 -21.19 -16.19 -21.86
CA GLY A 45 -20.17 -15.18 -21.55
C GLY A 45 -20.35 -14.43 -20.22
N HIS A 46 -21.40 -14.72 -19.45
CA HIS A 46 -21.61 -14.17 -18.11
C HIS A 46 -20.61 -14.73 -17.10
N ARG A 47 -20.12 -13.88 -16.19
CA ARG A 47 -19.20 -14.26 -15.09
C ARG A 47 -19.93 -15.02 -14.00
N LEU A 48 -19.32 -16.09 -13.57
CA LEU A 48 -19.71 -16.92 -12.44
C LEU A 48 -18.58 -16.95 -11.43
N TYR A 49 -18.93 -16.77 -10.18
CA TYR A 49 -17.99 -16.75 -9.07
C TYR A 49 -18.31 -17.91 -8.14
N SER A 50 -17.27 -18.50 -7.59
CA SER A 50 -17.33 -19.57 -6.59
C SER A 50 -17.31 -19.01 -5.17
N ASP A 51 -17.56 -19.86 -4.18
CA ASP A 51 -17.37 -19.49 -2.77
C ASP A 51 -15.92 -19.04 -2.47
N ALA A 52 -14.93 -19.60 -3.18
CA ALA A 52 -13.53 -19.19 -3.07
C ALA A 52 -13.31 -17.75 -3.60
N ASP A 53 -13.98 -17.38 -4.69
CA ASP A 53 -13.95 -16.01 -5.20
C ASP A 53 -14.58 -15.03 -4.21
N ILE A 54 -15.68 -15.42 -3.55
CA ILE A 54 -16.33 -14.60 -2.52
C ILE A 54 -15.39 -14.40 -1.33
N ALA A 55 -14.74 -15.46 -0.84
CA ALA A 55 -13.75 -15.34 0.25
C ALA A 55 -12.58 -14.42 -0.14
N ARG A 56 -12.11 -14.52 -1.38
CA ARG A 56 -11.07 -13.65 -1.93
C ARG A 56 -11.51 -12.19 -2.05
N ILE A 57 -12.75 -11.93 -2.50
CA ILE A 57 -13.32 -10.58 -2.57
C ILE A 57 -13.38 -9.94 -1.18
N ARG A 58 -13.84 -10.68 -0.16
CA ARG A 58 -13.87 -10.20 1.23
C ARG A 58 -12.46 -9.80 1.69
N LEU A 59 -11.47 -10.62 1.38
CA LEU A 59 -10.09 -10.35 1.78
C LEU A 59 -9.51 -9.11 1.07
N ILE A 60 -9.70 -8.99 -0.25
CA ILE A 60 -9.32 -7.80 -1.03
C ILE A 60 -9.95 -6.55 -0.43
N LYS A 61 -11.26 -6.59 -0.19
CA LYS A 61 -12.00 -5.44 0.34
C LYS A 61 -11.57 -5.07 1.76
N ARG A 62 -11.27 -6.06 2.61
CA ARG A 62 -10.69 -5.81 3.94
C ARG A 62 -9.35 -5.08 3.85
N PHE A 63 -8.45 -5.51 2.96
CA PHE A 63 -7.16 -4.84 2.77
C PHE A 63 -7.31 -3.41 2.22
N GLN A 64 -8.26 -3.20 1.31
CA GLN A 64 -8.56 -1.88 0.77
C GLN A 64 -9.16 -0.93 1.82
N SER A 65 -10.04 -1.42 2.71
CA SER A 65 -10.75 -0.58 3.67
C SER A 65 -10.01 -0.38 4.99
N GLN A 66 -9.32 -1.41 5.49
CA GLN A 66 -8.67 -1.34 6.81
C GLN A 66 -7.24 -0.82 6.74
N ARG A 67 -6.57 -0.91 5.60
CA ARG A 67 -5.12 -0.64 5.53
C ARG A 67 -4.71 0.13 4.29
N TYR A 68 -5.66 0.45 3.41
CA TYR A 68 -5.44 1.16 2.15
C TYR A 68 -4.29 0.58 1.29
N TYR A 69 -4.10 -0.75 1.32
CA TYR A 69 -3.01 -1.36 0.58
C TYR A 69 -3.18 -1.15 -0.94
N PRO A 70 -2.12 -0.75 -1.66
CA PRO A 70 -2.13 -0.69 -3.11
C PRO A 70 -2.47 -2.05 -3.73
N LEU A 71 -3.16 -2.06 -4.88
CA LEU A 71 -3.59 -3.29 -5.55
C LEU A 71 -2.44 -4.24 -5.89
N GLU A 72 -1.26 -3.70 -6.19
CA GLU A 72 -0.05 -4.49 -6.42
C GLU A 72 0.37 -5.25 -5.16
N ILE A 73 0.34 -4.58 -4.00
CA ILE A 73 0.63 -5.19 -2.71
C ILE A 73 -0.43 -6.23 -2.37
N ILE A 74 -1.72 -5.90 -2.54
CA ILE A 74 -2.81 -6.86 -2.32
C ILE A 74 -2.61 -8.10 -3.20
N ARG A 75 -2.28 -7.94 -4.48
CA ARG A 75 -2.00 -9.06 -5.39
C ARG A 75 -0.84 -9.91 -4.86
N HIS A 76 0.26 -9.29 -4.46
CA HIS A 76 1.41 -10.00 -3.90
C HIS A 76 1.02 -10.77 -2.63
N MET A 77 0.29 -10.14 -1.71
CA MET A 77 -0.21 -10.76 -0.49
C MET A 77 -1.12 -11.96 -0.80
N LEU A 78 -2.03 -11.83 -1.74
CA LEU A 78 -2.94 -12.91 -2.13
C LEU A 78 -2.17 -14.14 -2.67
N VAL A 79 -1.18 -13.93 -3.52
CA VAL A 79 -0.33 -15.02 -4.05
C VAL A 79 0.43 -15.73 -2.93
N LYS A 80 0.95 -14.96 -1.96
CA LYS A 80 1.65 -15.52 -0.80
C LYS A 80 0.72 -16.35 0.09
N LEU A 81 -0.47 -15.83 0.36
CA LEU A 81 -1.48 -16.51 1.17
C LEU A 81 -2.00 -17.80 0.53
N GLU A 82 -2.15 -17.85 -0.79
CA GLU A 82 -2.53 -19.07 -1.51
C GLU A 82 -1.46 -20.17 -1.41
N GLN A 83 -0.18 -19.79 -1.28
CA GLN A 83 0.95 -20.72 -1.18
C GLN A 83 1.29 -21.07 0.28
N ALA A 84 0.67 -20.39 1.24
CA ALA A 84 0.97 -20.52 2.65
C ALA A 84 0.48 -21.87 3.21
N LYS A 85 1.35 -22.54 3.97
CA LYS A 85 0.95 -23.72 4.76
C LYS A 85 0.17 -23.34 6.01
N ASP A 86 0.42 -22.14 6.52
CA ASP A 86 -0.22 -21.53 7.68
C ASP A 86 -0.65 -20.12 7.25
N VAL A 87 -1.94 -19.99 6.89
CA VAL A 87 -2.49 -18.77 6.29
C VAL A 87 -2.54 -17.65 7.32
N GLU A 88 -2.87 -17.97 8.57
CA GLU A 88 -2.91 -17.02 9.68
C GLU A 88 -1.53 -16.44 9.99
N ALA A 89 -0.49 -17.28 10.04
CA ALA A 89 0.88 -16.81 10.25
C ALA A 89 1.38 -15.94 9.09
N GLU A 90 1.14 -16.36 7.84
CA GLU A 90 1.48 -15.59 6.64
C GLU A 90 0.74 -14.25 6.61
N MET A 91 -0.56 -14.25 6.94
CA MET A 91 -1.38 -13.03 7.03
C MET A 91 -0.79 -12.03 8.01
N ALA A 92 -0.53 -12.48 9.23
CA ALA A 92 0.01 -11.61 10.27
C ALA A 92 1.42 -11.10 9.91
N PHE A 93 2.21 -11.91 9.21
CA PHE A 93 3.50 -11.49 8.66
C PHE A 93 3.35 -10.38 7.61
N LEU A 94 2.51 -10.59 6.60
CA LEU A 94 2.29 -9.62 5.53
C LEU A 94 1.70 -8.31 6.07
N GLU A 95 0.73 -8.39 7.00
CA GLU A 95 0.18 -7.21 7.68
C GLU A 95 1.27 -6.45 8.47
N SER A 96 2.21 -7.15 9.10
CA SER A 96 3.32 -6.51 9.82
C SER A 96 4.35 -5.83 8.90
N LEU A 97 4.51 -6.33 7.67
CA LEU A 97 5.40 -5.73 6.68
C LEU A 97 4.78 -4.51 5.99
N TYR A 98 3.51 -4.61 5.62
CA TYR A 98 2.87 -3.63 4.75
C TYR A 98 2.04 -2.60 5.50
N SER A 99 1.81 -2.75 6.82
CA SER A 99 0.99 -1.80 7.60
C SER A 99 1.39 -0.36 7.31
N PRO A 100 0.43 0.51 6.93
CA PRO A 100 0.71 1.92 6.76
C PRO A 100 1.22 2.50 8.08
N VAL A 101 2.04 3.55 7.98
CA VAL A 101 2.59 4.23 9.17
C VAL A 101 1.45 4.95 9.89
N THR A 102 0.52 5.50 9.12
CA THR A 102 -0.64 6.17 9.66
C THR A 102 -1.94 5.47 9.27
N TYR A 103 -2.87 5.44 10.21
CA TYR A 103 -4.15 4.79 10.03
C TYR A 103 -5.23 5.52 10.80
N ASP A 104 -5.98 6.34 10.08
CA ASP A 104 -7.30 6.82 10.47
C ASP A 104 -8.37 5.97 9.76
N PRO A 105 -9.15 5.15 10.51
CA PRO A 105 -10.28 4.40 9.94
C PRO A 105 -11.31 5.27 9.22
N GLY A 106 -11.39 6.56 9.54
CA GLY A 106 -12.27 7.53 8.90
C GLY A 106 -11.65 8.27 7.71
N PHE A 107 -10.37 8.02 7.41
CA PHE A 107 -9.72 8.65 6.26
C PHE A 107 -10.37 8.19 4.96
N VAL A 108 -10.65 9.12 4.06
CA VAL A 108 -11.16 8.80 2.73
C VAL A 108 -10.07 9.11 1.71
N PRO A 109 -9.63 8.14 0.88
CA PRO A 109 -8.64 8.37 -0.15
C PRO A 109 -8.99 9.57 -1.03
N LEU A 110 -7.99 10.41 -1.28
CA LEU A 110 -8.17 11.70 -1.92
C LEU A 110 -7.89 11.60 -3.42
N THR A 111 -8.64 12.34 -4.23
CA THR A 111 -8.24 12.57 -5.63
C THR A 111 -7.07 13.55 -5.69
N ARG A 112 -6.46 13.67 -6.88
CA ARG A 112 -5.39 14.64 -7.12
C ARG A 112 -5.84 16.07 -6.82
N GLU A 113 -7.05 16.42 -7.21
CA GLU A 113 -7.64 17.74 -6.99
C GLU A 113 -7.80 18.00 -5.49
N GLN A 114 -8.21 17.00 -4.72
CA GLN A 114 -8.38 17.12 -3.27
C GLN A 114 -7.03 17.25 -2.53
N ILE A 115 -5.99 16.52 -2.95
CA ILE A 115 -4.63 16.74 -2.41
C ILE A 115 -4.15 18.16 -2.74
N ALA A 116 -4.32 18.62 -3.98
CA ALA A 116 -3.92 19.95 -4.40
C ALA A 116 -4.59 21.02 -3.54
N GLU A 117 -5.90 20.89 -3.32
CA GLU A 117 -6.69 21.80 -2.48
C GLU A 117 -6.19 21.82 -1.03
N ARG A 118 -5.95 20.65 -0.41
CA ARG A 118 -5.52 20.56 0.99
C ARG A 118 -4.11 21.08 1.23
N THR A 119 -3.20 20.83 0.29
CA THR A 119 -1.77 21.14 0.46
C THR A 119 -1.39 22.50 -0.10
N GLY A 120 -2.17 23.01 -1.06
CA GLY A 120 -1.84 24.18 -1.88
C GLY A 120 -0.81 23.88 -2.98
N LEU A 121 -0.45 22.61 -3.19
CA LEU A 121 0.44 22.20 -4.28
C LEU A 121 -0.29 22.26 -5.62
N SER A 122 0.42 22.60 -6.70
CA SER A 122 -0.16 22.53 -8.04
C SER A 122 -0.25 21.09 -8.53
N SER A 123 -1.12 20.81 -9.51
CA SER A 123 -1.19 19.48 -10.14
C SER A 123 0.13 19.04 -10.77
N SER A 124 0.95 19.99 -11.24
CA SER A 124 2.31 19.72 -11.72
C SER A 124 3.27 19.34 -10.60
N ASP A 125 3.14 19.95 -9.41
CA ASP A 125 3.97 19.59 -8.25
C ASP A 125 3.65 18.17 -7.79
N ILE A 126 2.36 17.81 -7.70
CA ILE A 126 1.93 16.45 -7.35
C ILE A 126 2.50 15.44 -8.35
N THR A 127 2.43 15.75 -9.66
CA THR A 127 2.98 14.87 -10.71
C THR A 127 4.49 14.68 -10.53
N ARG A 128 5.24 15.75 -10.22
CA ARG A 128 6.68 15.64 -9.95
C ARG A 128 6.98 14.82 -8.70
N LEU A 129 6.16 14.93 -7.64
CA LEU A 129 6.32 14.11 -6.45
C LEU A 129 6.07 12.62 -6.72
N GLU A 130 5.11 12.29 -7.59
CA GLU A 130 4.93 10.91 -8.09
C GLU A 130 6.17 10.45 -8.88
N GLU A 131 6.69 11.26 -9.80
CA GLU A 131 7.87 10.93 -10.61
C GLU A 131 9.13 10.73 -9.77
N MET A 132 9.29 11.51 -8.69
CA MET A 132 10.38 11.36 -7.72
C MET A 132 10.22 10.09 -6.85
N GLY A 133 9.03 9.49 -6.81
CA GLY A 133 8.71 8.38 -5.91
C GLY A 133 8.54 8.84 -4.47
N LEU A 134 7.98 10.03 -4.26
CA LEU A 134 7.55 10.53 -2.94
C LEU A 134 6.06 10.28 -2.70
N LEU A 135 5.25 10.21 -3.76
CA LEU A 135 3.83 9.84 -3.69
C LEU A 135 3.56 8.59 -4.53
N PHE A 136 2.66 7.74 -4.05
CA PHE A 136 2.36 6.42 -4.63
C PHE A 136 0.84 6.21 -4.81
N PRO A 137 0.20 6.97 -5.72
CA PRO A 137 -1.24 6.89 -5.90
C PRO A 137 -1.68 5.49 -6.32
N SER A 138 -2.72 5.00 -5.65
CA SER A 138 -3.43 3.78 -6.03
C SER A 138 -4.48 4.07 -7.09
N SER A 139 -4.72 3.12 -7.99
CA SER A 139 -5.82 3.23 -8.97
C SER A 139 -7.06 2.49 -8.46
N ASN A 140 -8.23 3.13 -8.54
CA ASN A 140 -9.50 2.44 -8.33
C ASN A 140 -10.01 1.79 -9.61
N GLY A 141 -11.16 1.12 -9.50
CA GLY A 141 -11.71 0.37 -10.60
C GLY A 141 -12.18 1.08 -11.85
N ASN A 142 -12.18 2.39 -11.79
CA ASN A 142 -12.56 3.25 -12.90
C ASN A 142 -11.33 3.97 -13.49
N GLY A 143 -10.10 3.60 -13.08
CA GLY A 143 -8.86 4.21 -13.54
C GLY A 143 -8.54 5.55 -12.87
N HIS A 144 -9.36 6.00 -11.92
CA HIS A 144 -9.07 7.20 -11.16
C HIS A 144 -7.96 6.92 -10.14
N ARG A 145 -7.06 7.89 -9.98
CA ARG A 145 -5.97 7.84 -9.00
C ARG A 145 -6.43 8.41 -7.66
N TYR A 146 -6.08 7.71 -6.60
CA TYR A 146 -6.32 8.13 -5.23
C TYR A 146 -5.04 8.03 -4.42
N TYR A 147 -4.93 8.92 -3.46
CA TYR A 147 -3.81 9.02 -2.56
C TYR A 147 -4.29 8.68 -1.16
N ASP A 148 -3.48 7.92 -0.44
CA ASP A 148 -3.79 7.51 0.92
C ASP A 148 -3.40 8.58 1.96
N GLU A 149 -3.51 8.22 3.24
CA GLU A 149 -3.18 9.13 4.34
C GLU A 149 -1.67 9.42 4.43
N ASP A 150 -0.84 8.43 4.12
CA ASP A 150 0.62 8.57 4.14
C ASP A 150 1.08 9.49 2.98
N ASP A 151 0.50 9.33 1.79
CA ASP A 151 0.69 10.25 0.65
C ASP A 151 0.32 11.69 1.01
N LEU A 152 -0.84 11.90 1.65
CA LEU A 152 -1.27 13.23 2.08
C LEU A 152 -0.24 13.85 3.04
N LYS A 153 0.24 13.10 4.04
CA LYS A 153 1.21 13.59 5.02
C LYS A 153 2.55 13.94 4.39
N VAL A 154 3.02 13.13 3.44
CA VAL A 154 4.22 13.43 2.67
C VAL A 154 4.02 14.72 1.87
N ALA A 155 2.88 14.86 1.19
CA ALA A 155 2.57 16.06 0.41
C ALA A 155 2.45 17.32 1.30
N GLU A 156 1.83 17.22 2.47
CA GLU A 156 1.75 18.30 3.46
C GLU A 156 3.14 18.70 3.99
N MET A 157 4.01 17.72 4.27
CA MET A 157 5.39 17.98 4.70
C MET A 157 6.15 18.74 3.63
N VAL A 158 6.10 18.27 2.38
CA VAL A 158 6.75 18.96 1.25
C VAL A 158 6.18 20.37 1.11
N ALA A 159 4.86 20.54 1.11
CA ALA A 159 4.23 21.84 0.98
C ALA A 159 4.67 22.83 2.07
N ASN A 160 4.81 22.37 3.32
CA ASN A 160 5.31 23.18 4.42
C ASN A 160 6.75 23.66 4.18
N GLU A 161 7.63 22.76 3.75
CA GLU A 161 9.03 23.07 3.46
C GLU A 161 9.17 24.02 2.25
N LEU A 162 8.34 23.87 1.21
CA LEU A 162 8.29 24.82 0.09
C LEU A 162 7.92 26.24 0.55
N ARG A 163 7.00 26.38 1.53
CA ARG A 163 6.66 27.67 2.14
C ARG A 163 7.81 28.28 2.93
N LEU A 164 8.75 27.45 3.41
CA LEU A 164 9.98 27.88 4.08
C LEU A 164 11.13 28.20 3.11
N GLY A 165 10.90 28.03 1.80
CA GLY A 165 11.85 28.39 0.74
C GLY A 165 12.59 27.21 0.10
N ALA A 166 12.25 25.97 0.46
CA ALA A 166 12.75 24.80 -0.27
C ALA A 166 12.23 24.79 -1.71
N GLN A 167 12.94 24.09 -2.59
CA GLN A 167 12.51 23.79 -3.95
C GLN A 167 12.12 22.31 -4.06
N LEU A 168 11.20 21.98 -4.97
CA LEU A 168 10.81 20.57 -5.19
C LEU A 168 12.01 19.66 -5.52
N ALA A 169 13.00 20.19 -6.23
CA ALA A 169 14.21 19.44 -6.58
C ALA A 169 15.04 19.02 -5.35
N ASP A 170 14.91 19.74 -4.22
CA ASP A 170 15.64 19.45 -2.99
C ASP A 170 15.19 18.12 -2.35
N PHE A 171 14.00 17.62 -2.70
CA PHE A 171 13.46 16.36 -2.17
C PHE A 171 13.90 15.12 -2.96
N ALA A 172 14.37 15.28 -4.20
CA ALA A 172 14.79 14.15 -5.03
C ALA A 172 15.93 13.31 -4.40
N PRO A 173 16.97 13.91 -3.79
CA PRO A 173 18.01 13.15 -3.08
C PRO A 173 17.47 12.32 -1.91
N TYR A 174 16.44 12.80 -1.21
CA TYR A 174 15.81 12.05 -0.11
C TYR A 174 15.10 10.80 -0.63
N ALA A 175 14.32 10.94 -1.71
CA ALA A 175 13.63 9.82 -2.33
C ALA A 175 14.62 8.75 -2.85
N GLN A 176 15.71 9.20 -3.50
CA GLN A 176 16.76 8.32 -3.99
C GLN A 176 17.46 7.58 -2.83
N ALA A 177 17.85 8.30 -1.78
CA ALA A 177 18.53 7.72 -0.63
C ALA A 177 17.63 6.73 0.11
N MET A 178 16.35 7.04 0.29
CA MET A 178 15.40 6.16 0.96
C MET A 178 15.16 4.89 0.15
N ARG A 179 15.02 4.99 -1.18
CA ARG A 179 14.89 3.81 -2.05
C ARG A 179 16.10 2.89 -1.92
N ALA A 180 17.31 3.44 -2.02
CA ALA A 180 18.54 2.66 -1.88
C ALA A 180 18.66 2.01 -0.50
N LEU A 181 18.28 2.73 0.55
CA LEU A 181 18.26 2.21 1.92
C LEU A 181 17.28 1.04 2.05
N MET A 182 16.05 1.20 1.60
CA MET A 182 15.04 0.14 1.62
C MET A 182 15.50 -1.11 0.87
N GLU A 183 16.13 -0.96 -0.30
CA GLU A 183 16.69 -2.10 -1.03
C GLU A 183 17.73 -2.88 -0.21
N GLU A 184 18.62 -2.19 0.50
CA GLU A 184 19.59 -2.84 1.39
C GLU A 184 18.95 -3.45 2.64
N GLU A 185 17.93 -2.79 3.20
CA GLU A 185 17.19 -3.33 4.34
C GLU A 185 16.42 -4.59 3.99
N PHE A 186 15.75 -4.63 2.83
CA PHE A 186 15.09 -5.84 2.34
C PHE A 186 16.10 -6.98 2.15
N LYS A 187 17.29 -6.71 1.59
CA LYS A 187 18.36 -7.72 1.47
C LYS A 187 18.79 -8.26 2.85
N LEU A 188 19.03 -7.37 3.81
CA LEU A 188 19.41 -7.76 5.17
C LEU A 188 18.30 -8.56 5.85
N PHE A 189 17.05 -8.11 5.68
CA PHE A 189 15.87 -8.78 6.21
C PHE A 189 15.79 -10.23 5.70
N TYR A 190 15.85 -10.44 4.37
CA TYR A 190 15.83 -11.79 3.79
C TYR A 190 17.02 -12.64 4.25
N LYS A 191 18.22 -12.05 4.37
CA LYS A 191 19.40 -12.74 4.90
C LYS A 191 19.21 -13.20 6.35
N LEU A 192 18.55 -12.40 7.19
CA LEU A 192 18.31 -12.73 8.61
C LEU A 192 17.11 -13.66 8.82
N ALA A 193 16.11 -13.60 7.94
CA ALA A 193 14.95 -14.48 7.96
C ALA A 193 15.31 -15.95 7.67
N GLY A 194 16.28 -16.18 6.77
CA GLY A 194 16.64 -17.52 6.31
C GLY A 194 15.53 -18.16 5.46
N ASP A 195 15.46 -19.49 5.42
CA ASP A 195 14.51 -20.23 4.56
C ASP A 195 13.06 -20.23 5.07
N LYS A 196 12.82 -19.74 6.29
CA LYS A 196 11.49 -19.70 6.90
C LYS A 196 11.03 -18.26 7.03
N LEU A 197 9.74 -18.02 6.81
CA LEU A 197 9.15 -16.74 7.15
C LEU A 197 9.33 -16.45 8.65
N PRO A 198 9.79 -15.24 9.03
CA PRO A 198 9.80 -14.80 10.41
C PRO A 198 8.38 -14.80 11.00
N SER A 199 8.28 -15.02 12.31
CA SER A 199 7.00 -14.78 13.00
C SER A 199 6.60 -13.30 12.91
N PRO A 200 5.31 -12.95 12.99
CA PRO A 200 4.85 -11.56 13.00
C PRO A 200 5.55 -10.70 14.06
N ASP A 201 5.76 -11.26 15.25
CA ASP A 201 6.49 -10.60 16.34
C ASP A 201 7.95 -10.32 15.96
N ARG A 202 8.61 -11.26 15.28
CA ARG A 202 9.98 -11.10 14.82
C ARG A 202 10.07 -10.05 13.71
N THR A 203 9.12 -10.02 12.78
CA THR A 203 9.07 -9.00 11.73
C THR A 203 8.86 -7.61 12.33
N ARG A 204 7.93 -7.46 13.26
CA ARG A 204 7.73 -6.21 14.00
C ARG A 204 9.00 -5.78 14.72
N GLN A 205 9.67 -6.71 15.42
CA GLN A 205 10.92 -6.43 16.10
C GLN A 205 12.03 -5.96 15.13
N LEU A 206 12.14 -6.58 13.95
CA LEU A 206 13.11 -6.18 12.93
C LEU A 206 12.82 -4.78 12.39
N LYS A 207 11.54 -4.47 12.12
CA LYS A 207 11.09 -3.14 11.70
C LYS A 207 11.39 -2.08 12.76
N ASP A 208 11.00 -2.31 14.02
CA ASP A 208 11.24 -1.37 15.11
C ASP A 208 12.74 -1.11 15.32
N MET A 209 13.57 -2.14 15.14
CA MET A 209 15.02 -2.01 15.20
C MET A 209 15.58 -1.18 14.03
N ALA A 210 15.09 -1.39 12.81
CA ALA A 210 15.44 -0.57 11.65
C ALA A 210 15.08 0.92 11.88
N ASP A 211 13.84 1.18 12.31
CA ASP A 211 13.35 2.54 12.62
C ASP A 211 14.23 3.23 13.69
N LEU A 212 14.65 2.49 14.73
CA LEU A 212 15.57 2.99 15.75
C LEU A 212 16.96 3.27 15.19
N VAL A 213 17.52 2.36 14.37
CA VAL A 213 18.83 2.54 13.74
C VAL A 213 18.83 3.79 12.86
N HIS A 214 17.79 3.99 12.04
CA HIS A 214 17.63 5.19 11.22
C HIS A 214 17.63 6.46 12.06
N THR A 215 16.82 6.47 13.12
CA THR A 215 16.71 7.61 14.04
C THR A 215 18.05 7.95 14.70
N LEU A 216 18.75 6.93 15.21
CA LEU A 216 20.04 7.10 15.87
C LEU A 216 21.16 7.52 14.90
N LEU A 217 21.22 6.93 13.70
CA LEU A 217 22.20 7.30 12.69
C LEU A 217 21.98 8.73 12.20
N ARG A 218 20.74 9.13 11.94
CA ARG A 218 20.39 10.52 11.59
C ARG A 218 20.90 11.50 12.65
N ALA A 219 20.61 11.25 13.93
CA ALA A 219 21.05 12.10 15.03
C ALA A 219 22.59 12.14 15.20
N LYS A 220 23.28 11.02 14.94
CA LYS A 220 24.76 10.96 14.98
C LYS A 220 25.39 11.69 13.80
N LEU A 221 24.84 11.55 12.59
CA LEU A 221 25.34 12.19 11.39
C LEU A 221 25.17 13.71 11.44
N ILE A 222 24.03 14.20 11.95
CA ILE A 222 23.82 15.64 12.19
C ILE A 222 24.93 16.19 13.10
N ARG A 223 25.17 15.56 14.26
CA ARG A 223 26.23 15.99 15.19
C ARG A 223 27.61 15.98 14.52
N LYS A 224 27.90 14.98 13.69
CA LYS A 224 29.16 14.87 12.96
C LYS A 224 29.33 16.00 11.94
N LEU A 225 28.28 16.31 11.19
CA LEU A 225 28.28 17.39 10.19
C LEU A 225 28.42 18.77 10.85
N MET A 226 27.67 19.03 11.93
CA MET A 226 27.78 20.29 12.68
C MET A 226 29.20 20.51 13.21
N ALA A 227 29.82 19.46 13.79
CA ALA A 227 31.20 19.53 14.28
C ALA A 227 32.26 19.70 13.17
N GLN A 228 31.91 19.50 11.90
CA GLN A 228 32.78 19.79 10.76
C GLN A 228 32.63 21.24 10.27
N ILE A 229 31.42 21.80 10.38
CA ILE A 229 31.15 23.20 10.05
C ILE A 229 31.89 24.12 11.03
N GLU A 230 31.85 23.81 12.33
CA GLU A 230 32.52 24.60 13.38
C GLU A 230 34.07 24.61 13.30
N ARG A 231 34.66 23.73 12.48
CA ARG A 231 36.12 23.65 12.26
C ARG A 231 36.60 24.37 11.00
N ARG A 232 35.69 24.93 10.20
CA ARG A 232 36.00 25.71 8.99
C ARG A 232 35.87 27.19 9.28
#